data_AF-A0A427YEZ4-F1
#
_entry.id   AF-A0A427YEZ4-F1
#
_cell.length_a   1.000
_cell.length_b   1.000
_cell.length_c   1.000
_cell.angle_alpha   90.00
_cell.angle_beta   90.00
_cell.angle_gamma   90.00
#
_symmetry.space_group_name_H-M   'P 1'
#
loop_
_entity.id
_entity.type
_entity.pdbx_description
1 polymer ?
#
loop_
_entity_poly.entity_id
_entity_poly.type
_entity_poly.pdbx_seq_one_letter_code
_entity_poly.pdbx_strand_id
1 'polypeptide(L)'
;MLRATAPPNSSPSSLDEFDRACLARADYFLKHEFAYRDEHATKTATIGIVVESSPVAMLAWIGEKFISWSDDTPPLDTILADVTLYWLTRTFPTSLYHYRNSRGPHASPETQPTGIRDKPVGYSQFPKEITPSPIEWVKATGGVNLVWAKRHEKGGHFAALERPVELYQDLMDFIGVAWKA
;
A
#
# COMPACT_ATOMS: atom_id res chain seq x y z
N MET A 1 -2.74 -4.44 6.56
CA MET A 1 -1.52 -3.87 5.96
C MET A 1 -0.37 -4.60 6.58
N LEU A 2 0.39 -5.34 5.79
CA LEU A 2 1.62 -5.97 6.25
C LEU A 2 2.73 -4.91 6.21
N ARG A 3 2.90 -4.16 7.29
CA ARG A 3 4.18 -3.49 7.57
C ARG A 3 5.08 -4.56 8.15
N ALA A 4 6.26 -4.77 7.58
CA ALA A 4 7.26 -5.60 8.24
C ALA A 4 7.66 -4.91 9.55
N THR A 5 7.59 -5.62 10.67
CA THR A 5 8.04 -5.09 11.95
C THR A 5 9.54 -5.22 12.07
N ALA A 6 10.15 -4.36 12.89
CA ALA A 6 11.56 -4.47 13.23
C ALA A 6 11.89 -5.92 13.69
N PRO A 7 12.87 -6.60 13.07
CA PRO A 7 13.33 -7.90 13.56
C PRO A 7 13.78 -7.82 15.02
N PRO A 8 13.68 -8.93 15.79
CA PRO A 8 14.26 -9.00 17.13
C PRO A 8 15.74 -8.59 17.09
N ASN A 9 16.15 -7.66 17.95
CA ASN A 9 17.51 -7.10 18.04
C ASN A 9 17.96 -6.17 16.89
N SER A 10 17.05 -5.78 15.98
CA SER A 10 17.34 -4.69 15.03
C SER A 10 17.19 -3.33 15.72
N SER A 11 18.20 -2.48 15.59
CA SER A 11 18.11 -1.09 16.02
C SER A 11 17.76 -0.22 14.81
N PRO A 12 16.84 0.75 14.91
CA PRO A 12 16.65 1.77 13.88
C PRO A 12 17.96 2.51 13.51
N SER A 13 18.95 2.51 14.42
CA SER A 13 20.27 3.12 14.19
C SER A 13 21.17 2.34 13.23
N SER A 14 20.85 1.08 12.89
CA SER A 14 21.60 0.29 11.91
C SER A 14 21.10 0.45 10.48
N LEU A 15 20.00 1.18 10.28
CA LEU A 15 19.43 1.45 8.95
C LEU A 15 20.15 2.61 8.27
N ASP A 16 20.25 2.59 6.95
CA ASP A 16 20.74 3.73 6.19
C ASP A 16 19.74 4.91 6.20
N GLU A 17 20.13 6.04 5.62
CA GLU A 17 19.27 7.24 5.59
C GLU A 17 17.96 7.01 4.83
N PHE A 18 18.01 6.24 3.74
CA PHE A 18 16.84 5.93 2.94
C PHE A 18 15.80 5.14 3.73
N ASP A 19 16.21 4.07 4.41
CA ASP A 19 15.32 3.23 5.19
C ASP A 19 14.77 3.98 6.41
N ARG A 20 15.58 4.85 7.04
CA ARG A 20 15.08 5.74 8.10
C ARG A 20 14.02 6.70 7.59
N ALA A 21 14.21 7.30 6.42
CA ALA A 21 13.22 8.18 5.80
C ALA A 21 11.93 7.42 5.44
N CYS A 22 12.04 6.18 4.95
CA CYS A 22 10.91 5.30 4.71
C CYS A 22 10.12 5.04 6.00
N LEU A 23 10.80 4.65 7.08
CA LEU A 23 10.13 4.39 8.36
C LEU A 23 9.47 5.64 8.93
N ALA A 24 10.13 6.80 8.84
CA ALA A 24 9.55 8.07 9.27
C ALA A 24 8.27 8.42 8.49
N ARG A 25 8.25 8.17 7.17
CA ARG A 25 7.04 8.32 6.34
C ARG A 25 5.93 7.35 6.78
N ALA A 26 6.26 6.08 7.00
CA ALA A 26 5.30 5.09 7.47
C ALA A 26 4.68 5.48 8.82
N ASP A 27 5.50 5.96 9.76
CA ASP A 27 5.05 6.43 11.07
C ASP A 27 4.18 7.69 10.95
N TYR A 28 4.55 8.62 10.06
CA TYR A 28 3.71 9.78 9.76
C TYR A 28 2.33 9.37 9.24
N PHE A 29 2.27 8.45 8.27
CA PHE A 29 1.03 7.97 7.68
C PHE A 29 0.12 7.30 8.72
N LEU A 30 0.69 6.39 9.53
CA LEU A 30 -0.06 5.69 10.59
C LEU A 30 -0.64 6.65 11.64
N LYS A 31 0.03 7.79 11.88
CA LYS A 31 -0.39 8.76 12.88
C LYS A 31 -1.39 9.79 12.36
N HIS A 32 -1.26 10.23 11.11
CA HIS A 32 -2.01 11.38 10.59
C HIS A 32 -2.97 11.06 9.44
N GLU A 33 -2.71 10.02 8.65
CA GLU A 33 -3.42 9.76 7.39
C GLU A 33 -4.36 8.55 7.47
N PHE A 34 -4.52 7.95 8.65
CA PHE A 34 -5.22 6.68 8.85
C PHE A 34 -6.74 6.82 9.03
N ALA A 35 -7.27 8.04 9.14
CA ALA A 35 -8.68 8.29 9.47
C ALA A 35 -9.66 7.72 8.43
N TYR A 36 -9.33 7.83 7.12
CA TYR A 36 -10.19 7.30 6.06
C TYR A 36 -10.45 5.79 6.25
N ARG A 37 -9.41 5.07 6.69
CA ARG A 37 -9.44 3.62 6.92
C ARG A 37 -10.27 3.26 8.14
N ASP A 38 -10.19 4.04 9.21
CA ASP A 38 -11.01 3.84 10.40
C ASP A 38 -12.50 4.04 10.07
N GLU A 39 -12.83 5.06 9.27
CA GLU A 39 -14.19 5.29 8.80
C GLU A 39 -14.68 4.14 7.90
N HIS A 40 -13.85 3.70 6.94
CA HIS A 40 -14.15 2.56 6.07
C HIS A 40 -14.37 1.26 6.86
N ALA A 41 -13.59 1.04 7.94
CA ALA A 41 -13.66 -0.18 8.75
C ALA A 41 -14.86 -0.21 9.71
N THR A 42 -15.22 0.95 10.29
CA THR A 42 -16.18 1.00 11.41
C THR A 42 -17.56 1.54 11.03
N LYS A 43 -17.64 2.33 9.96
CA LYS A 43 -18.85 3.02 9.49
C LYS A 43 -19.06 2.84 7.98
N THR A 44 -18.70 1.66 7.46
CA THR A 44 -18.67 1.32 6.03
C THR A 44 -19.94 1.74 5.26
N ALA A 45 -21.13 1.38 5.77
CA ALA A 45 -22.39 1.72 5.11
C ALA A 45 -22.66 3.23 5.13
N THR A 46 -22.33 3.90 6.23
CA THR A 46 -22.52 5.35 6.40
C THR A 46 -21.63 6.12 5.42
N ILE A 47 -20.33 5.85 5.40
CA ILE A 47 -19.42 6.55 4.48
C ILE A 47 -19.70 6.22 3.01
N GLY A 48 -20.15 4.99 2.72
CA GLY A 48 -20.62 4.62 1.39
C GLY A 48 -21.75 5.50 0.89
N ILE A 49 -22.78 5.74 1.72
CA ILE A 49 -23.91 6.64 1.40
C ILE A 49 -23.43 8.10 1.24
N VAL A 50 -22.58 8.57 2.15
CA VAL A 50 -22.07 9.95 2.14
C VAL A 50 -21.30 10.24 0.84
N VAL A 51 -20.37 9.36 0.47
CA VAL A 51 -19.51 9.57 -0.71
C VAL A 51 -20.29 9.39 -2.01
N GLU A 52 -21.24 8.46 -2.08
CA GLU A 52 -22.11 8.27 -3.25
C GLU A 52 -23.14 9.39 -3.44
N SER A 53 -23.37 10.24 -2.44
CA SER A 53 -24.35 11.32 -2.54
C SER A 53 -23.95 12.42 -3.53
N SER A 54 -22.66 12.53 -3.87
CA SER A 54 -22.14 13.57 -4.76
C SER A 54 -20.84 13.15 -5.45
N PRO A 55 -20.70 13.35 -6.76
CA PRO A 55 -19.43 13.07 -7.45
C PRO A 55 -18.28 13.96 -6.96
N VAL A 56 -18.60 15.15 -6.40
CA VAL A 56 -17.61 16.03 -5.78
C VAL A 56 -17.14 15.48 -4.43
N ALA A 57 -18.04 14.86 -3.65
CA ALA A 57 -17.65 14.19 -2.41
C ALA A 57 -16.73 13.00 -2.71
N MET A 58 -17.04 12.23 -3.75
CA MET A 58 -16.18 11.14 -4.23
C MET A 58 -14.83 11.63 -4.73
N LEU A 59 -14.80 12.70 -5.53
CA LEU A 59 -13.55 13.31 -5.98
C LEU A 59 -12.70 13.80 -4.81
N ALA A 60 -13.30 14.44 -3.80
CA ALA A 60 -12.57 14.90 -2.63
C ALA A 60 -11.98 13.73 -1.83
N TRP A 61 -12.77 12.68 -1.61
CA TRP A 61 -12.36 11.53 -0.80
C TRP A 61 -11.30 10.64 -1.46
N ILE A 62 -11.40 10.41 -2.76
CA ILE A 62 -10.45 9.58 -3.52
C ILE A 62 -9.26 10.43 -3.99
N GLY A 63 -9.51 11.64 -4.49
CA GLY A 63 -8.49 12.53 -5.05
C GLY A 63 -7.41 12.92 -4.04
N GLU A 64 -7.75 13.10 -2.76
CA GLU A 64 -6.72 13.36 -1.74
C GLU A 64 -5.69 12.22 -1.63
N LYS A 65 -6.06 10.98 -1.96
CA LYS A 65 -5.16 9.81 -1.91
C LYS A 65 -4.18 9.83 -3.07
N PHE A 66 -4.62 10.19 -4.28
CA PHE A 66 -3.72 10.43 -5.41
C PHE A 66 -2.71 11.54 -5.12
N ILE A 67 -3.11 12.60 -4.43
CA ILE A 67 -2.21 13.71 -4.09
C ILE A 67 -1.20 13.28 -3.00
N SER A 68 -1.65 12.65 -1.93
CA SER A 68 -0.82 12.35 -0.75
C SER A 68 0.03 11.08 -0.87
N TRP A 69 -0.42 10.09 -1.64
CA TRP A 69 0.23 8.77 -1.72
C TRP A 69 1.22 8.65 -2.88
N SER A 70 1.17 9.55 -3.86
CA SER A 70 2.12 9.58 -4.97
C SER A 70 3.42 10.31 -4.63
N ASP A 71 4.48 9.98 -5.36
CA ASP A 71 5.70 10.81 -5.43
C ASP A 71 5.47 12.00 -6.36
N ASP A 72 5.00 11.71 -7.58
CA ASP A 72 4.56 12.69 -8.55
C ASP A 72 3.03 12.62 -8.66
N THR A 73 2.30 13.67 -8.27
CA THR A 73 0.83 13.69 -8.37
C THR A 73 0.41 13.46 -9.82
N PRO A 74 -0.46 12.46 -10.11
CA PRO A 74 -0.93 12.21 -11.46
C PRO A 74 -1.66 13.42 -12.06
N PRO A 75 -1.67 13.55 -13.40
CA PRO A 75 -2.47 14.59 -14.06
C PRO A 75 -3.93 14.55 -13.60
N LEU A 76 -4.57 15.72 -13.52
CA LEU A 76 -5.96 15.83 -13.09
C LEU A 76 -6.89 14.91 -13.89
N ASP A 77 -6.68 14.81 -15.20
CA ASP A 77 -7.48 13.94 -16.07
C ASP A 77 -7.39 12.46 -15.67
N THR A 78 -6.23 12.01 -15.17
CA THR A 78 -6.06 10.65 -14.65
C THR A 78 -6.87 10.44 -13.37
N ILE A 79 -6.83 11.39 -12.45
CA ILE A 79 -7.61 11.36 -11.20
C ILE A 79 -9.10 11.39 -11.51
N LEU A 80 -9.53 12.27 -12.43
CA LEU A 80 -10.92 12.38 -12.86
C LEU A 80 -11.39 11.11 -13.58
N ALA A 81 -10.55 10.46 -14.38
CA ALA A 81 -10.88 9.21 -15.04
C ALA A 81 -11.14 8.09 -14.02
N ASP A 82 -10.27 7.93 -13.01
CA ASP A 82 -10.44 6.93 -11.95
C ASP A 82 -11.70 7.19 -11.10
N VAL A 83 -11.88 8.44 -10.65
CA VAL A 83 -13.07 8.83 -9.87
C VAL A 83 -14.35 8.67 -10.69
N THR A 84 -14.33 9.03 -11.97
CA THR A 84 -15.48 8.86 -12.87
C THR A 84 -15.81 7.39 -13.06
N LEU A 85 -14.79 6.51 -13.17
CA LEU A 85 -15.00 5.07 -13.21
C LEU A 85 -15.68 4.59 -11.93
N TYR A 86 -15.20 5.00 -10.75
CA TYR A 86 -15.84 4.67 -9.47
C TYR A 86 -17.29 5.14 -9.40
N TRP A 87 -17.55 6.37 -9.86
CA TRP A 87 -18.88 6.99 -9.85
C TRP A 87 -19.86 6.25 -10.76
N LEU A 88 -19.50 6.02 -12.02
CA LEU A 88 -20.38 5.39 -13.01
C LEU A 88 -20.67 3.92 -12.71
N THR A 89 -19.77 3.26 -11.97
CA THR A 89 -19.90 1.85 -11.60
C THR A 89 -20.42 1.62 -10.18
N ARG A 90 -20.64 2.70 -9.41
CA ARG A 90 -21.03 2.64 -7.99
C ARG A 90 -20.06 1.81 -7.14
N THR A 91 -18.76 1.88 -7.46
CA THR A 91 -17.76 0.99 -6.88
C THR A 91 -17.47 1.33 -5.43
N PHE A 92 -17.47 2.62 -5.06
CA PHE A 92 -17.05 3.06 -3.73
C PHE A 92 -17.68 2.29 -2.57
N PRO A 93 -19.02 2.20 -2.41
CA PRO A 93 -19.63 1.48 -1.28
C PRO A 93 -19.36 -0.02 -1.31
N THR A 94 -19.07 -0.60 -2.47
CA THR A 94 -18.84 -2.04 -2.64
C THR A 94 -17.38 -2.45 -2.49
N SER A 95 -16.43 -1.51 -2.48
CA SER A 95 -14.99 -1.81 -2.38
C SER A 95 -14.45 -1.77 -0.95
N LEU A 96 -15.21 -1.25 0.02
CA LEU A 96 -14.71 -0.96 1.38
C LEU A 96 -14.70 -2.16 2.36
N TYR A 97 -15.33 -3.28 2.00
CA TYR A 97 -15.59 -4.38 2.95
C TYR A 97 -14.33 -4.97 3.59
N HIS A 98 -13.19 -4.91 2.91
CA HIS A 98 -11.92 -5.48 3.39
C HIS A 98 -11.35 -4.72 4.60
N TYR A 99 -11.72 -3.45 4.81
CA TYR A 99 -11.23 -2.65 5.94
C TYR A 99 -11.69 -3.19 7.30
N ARG A 100 -12.88 -3.81 7.38
CA ARG A 100 -13.45 -4.41 8.61
C ARG A 100 -12.61 -5.55 9.20
N ASN A 101 -11.79 -6.20 8.37
CA ASN A 101 -10.92 -7.29 8.81
C ASN A 101 -9.74 -6.78 9.64
N SER A 102 -9.45 -5.49 9.56
CA SER A 102 -8.32 -4.88 10.26
C SER A 102 -8.68 -4.16 11.55
N ARG A 103 -9.94 -3.69 11.67
CA ARG A 103 -10.48 -2.97 12.83
C ARG A 103 -12.00 -3.18 12.90
N GLY A 104 -12.55 -3.24 14.11
CA GLY A 104 -13.98 -3.48 14.36
C GLY A 104 -14.27 -4.89 14.91
N PRO A 105 -15.55 -5.26 15.09
CA PRO A 105 -15.96 -6.52 15.72
C PRO A 105 -15.56 -7.78 14.93
N HIS A 106 -15.12 -7.61 13.67
CA HIS A 106 -14.65 -8.67 12.79
C HIS A 106 -13.13 -8.66 12.58
N ALA A 107 -12.39 -7.86 13.37
CA ALA A 107 -10.94 -7.85 13.31
C ALA A 107 -10.40 -9.23 13.71
N SER A 108 -9.68 -9.88 12.79
CA SER A 108 -8.98 -11.13 13.08
C SER A 108 -7.51 -10.82 13.37
N PRO A 109 -6.91 -11.40 14.42
CA PRO A 109 -5.46 -11.31 14.66
C PRO A 109 -4.63 -12.05 13.60
N GLU A 110 -5.25 -12.85 12.73
CA GLU A 110 -4.58 -13.56 11.64
C GLU A 110 -4.16 -12.58 10.52
N THR A 111 -3.04 -11.91 10.75
CA THR A 111 -2.33 -11.12 9.74
C THR A 111 -1.07 -11.81 9.21
N GLN A 112 -0.68 -12.95 9.80
CA GLN A 112 0.38 -13.80 9.28
C GLN A 112 -0.15 -14.49 8.01
N PRO A 113 0.46 -14.27 6.83
CA PRO A 113 0.09 -14.98 5.62
C PRO A 113 0.52 -16.45 5.77
N THR A 114 -0.32 -17.26 6.40
CA THR A 114 -0.07 -18.69 6.59
C THR A 114 0.09 -19.42 5.25
N GLY A 115 -0.42 -18.83 4.15
CA GLY A 115 -0.38 -19.38 2.79
C GLY A 115 0.77 -18.91 1.88
N ILE A 116 1.67 -18.01 2.33
CA ILE A 116 2.85 -17.57 1.54
C ILE A 116 4.12 -18.35 1.92
N ARG A 117 4.06 -19.11 3.02
CA ARG A 117 5.19 -19.90 3.50
C ARG A 117 5.78 -20.76 2.37
N ASP A 118 7.08 -20.65 2.20
CA ASP A 118 7.92 -21.38 1.25
C ASP A 118 7.78 -21.02 -0.26
N LYS A 119 6.83 -20.18 -0.66
CA LYS A 119 6.74 -19.69 -2.05
C LYS A 119 7.73 -18.55 -2.31
N PRO A 120 8.34 -18.45 -3.51
CA PRO A 120 9.19 -17.32 -3.86
C PRO A 120 8.44 -15.98 -3.74
N VAL A 121 9.04 -15.02 -3.05
CA VAL A 121 8.52 -13.65 -2.87
C VAL A 121 9.47 -12.64 -3.51
N GLY A 122 8.89 -11.67 -4.23
CA GLY A 122 9.58 -10.48 -4.75
C GLY A 122 9.11 -9.22 -4.03
N TYR A 123 10.00 -8.25 -3.82
CA TYR A 123 9.66 -6.97 -3.19
C TYR A 123 10.32 -5.76 -3.87
N SER A 124 9.51 -4.85 -4.41
CA SER A 124 9.95 -3.55 -4.94
C SER A 124 9.71 -2.45 -3.90
N GLN A 125 10.79 -1.84 -3.43
CA GLN A 125 10.76 -0.79 -2.41
C GLN A 125 10.75 0.60 -3.07
N PHE A 126 9.56 1.21 -3.15
CA PHE A 126 9.36 2.58 -3.61
C PHE A 126 9.37 3.57 -2.43
N PRO A 127 10.07 4.71 -2.52
CA PRO A 127 10.32 5.59 -1.37
C PRO A 127 9.08 6.33 -0.86
N LYS A 128 8.07 6.57 -1.71
CA LYS A 128 6.85 7.30 -1.33
C LYS A 128 5.63 6.40 -1.11
N GLU A 129 5.80 5.09 -1.02
CA GLU A 129 4.78 4.17 -0.51
C GLU A 129 4.23 4.69 0.85
N ILE A 130 3.00 4.32 1.24
CA ILE A 130 2.37 4.86 2.47
C ILE A 130 2.88 4.16 3.74
N THR A 131 3.30 2.91 3.62
CA THR A 131 3.98 2.17 4.69
C THR A 131 5.20 1.39 4.16
N PRO A 132 6.23 2.07 3.64
CA PRO A 132 7.41 1.40 3.10
C PRO A 132 8.13 0.66 4.21
N SER A 133 8.55 -0.57 3.91
CA SER A 133 9.29 -1.41 4.84
C SER A 133 10.71 -1.62 4.31
N PRO A 134 11.75 -1.48 5.14
CA PRO A 134 13.11 -1.84 4.76
C PRO A 134 13.18 -3.27 4.22
N ILE A 135 13.95 -3.49 3.15
CA ILE A 135 14.13 -4.83 2.55
C ILE A 135 14.58 -5.84 3.61
N GLU A 136 15.50 -5.45 4.49
CA GLU A 136 16.00 -6.31 5.56
C GLU A 136 14.91 -6.71 6.57
N TRP A 137 13.92 -5.84 6.81
CA TRP A 137 12.79 -6.16 7.68
C TRP A 137 11.81 -7.11 7.00
N VAL A 138 11.56 -6.91 5.70
CA VAL A 138 10.75 -7.84 4.90
C VAL A 138 11.40 -9.22 4.88
N LYS A 139 12.71 -9.31 4.65
CA LYS A 139 13.49 -10.55 4.67
C LYS A 139 13.44 -11.26 6.02
N ALA A 140 13.46 -10.50 7.12
CA ALA A 140 13.40 -11.04 8.47
C ALA A 140 11.97 -11.40 8.94
N THR A 141 10.94 -11.06 8.16
CA THR A 141 9.57 -11.42 8.48
C THR A 141 9.42 -12.94 8.37
N GLY A 142 9.14 -13.60 9.50
CA GLY A 142 9.07 -15.05 9.58
C GLY A 142 8.10 -15.65 8.54
N GLY A 143 8.56 -16.67 7.81
CA GLY A 143 7.77 -17.35 6.79
C GLY A 143 7.82 -16.73 5.39
N VAL A 144 8.56 -15.63 5.19
CA VAL A 144 8.76 -15.03 3.86
C VAL A 144 10.03 -15.60 3.22
N ASN A 145 9.88 -16.26 2.06
CA ASN A 145 11.01 -16.67 1.22
C ASN A 145 11.30 -15.56 0.18
N LEU A 146 11.95 -14.48 0.62
CA LEU A 146 12.29 -13.34 -0.24
C LEU A 146 13.47 -13.70 -1.15
N VAL A 147 13.19 -13.97 -2.43
CA VAL A 147 14.20 -14.39 -3.42
C VAL A 147 14.69 -13.25 -4.30
N TRP A 148 13.93 -12.16 -4.36
CA TRP A 148 14.23 -10.99 -5.17
C TRP A 148 13.75 -9.73 -4.45
N ALA A 149 14.56 -8.68 -4.45
CA ALA A 149 14.15 -7.38 -3.96
C ALA A 149 14.94 -6.28 -4.64
N LYS A 150 14.32 -5.11 -4.79
CA LYS A 150 14.97 -3.94 -5.40
C LYS A 150 14.46 -2.65 -4.78
N ARG A 151 15.38 -1.71 -4.60
CA ARG A 151 15.10 -0.34 -4.13
C ARG A 151 15.05 0.61 -5.33
N HIS A 152 14.10 1.53 -5.31
CA HIS A 152 13.97 2.61 -6.30
C HIS A 152 14.25 3.97 -5.68
N GLU A 153 14.74 4.90 -6.50
CA GLU A 153 15.00 6.28 -6.08
C GLU A 153 13.75 7.17 -6.12
N LYS A 154 12.73 6.77 -6.89
CA LYS A 154 11.50 7.52 -7.10
C LYS A 154 10.28 6.60 -7.18
N GLY A 155 9.09 7.18 -7.02
CA GLY A 155 7.80 6.50 -7.10
C GLY A 155 7.12 6.34 -5.73
N GLY A 156 5.79 6.39 -5.75
CA GLY A 156 4.95 6.24 -4.58
C GLY A 156 4.09 5.00 -4.56
N HIS A 157 2.92 5.13 -3.94
CA HIS A 157 1.99 4.02 -3.73
C HIS A 157 1.44 3.46 -5.03
N PHE A 158 1.22 4.31 -6.04
CA PHE A 158 0.69 3.90 -7.32
C PHE A 158 1.83 3.56 -8.29
N ALA A 159 2.73 2.67 -7.87
CA ALA A 159 3.96 2.34 -8.63
C ALA A 159 3.70 1.97 -10.09
N ALA A 160 2.61 1.25 -10.39
CA ALA A 160 2.24 0.89 -11.76
C ALA A 160 1.83 2.10 -12.62
N LEU A 161 1.31 3.15 -11.99
CA LEU A 161 0.92 4.39 -12.64
C LEU A 161 2.10 5.36 -12.75
N GLU A 162 2.92 5.46 -11.70
CA GLU A 162 4.00 6.45 -11.58
C GLU A 162 5.31 5.99 -12.24
N ARG A 163 5.61 4.70 -12.14
CA ARG A 163 6.88 4.07 -12.59
C ARG A 163 6.59 2.77 -13.36
N PRO A 164 5.80 2.83 -14.46
CA PRO A 164 5.34 1.63 -15.16
C PRO A 164 6.49 0.80 -15.75
N VAL A 165 7.55 1.46 -16.23
CA VAL A 165 8.70 0.79 -16.85
C VAL A 165 9.53 0.08 -15.79
N GLU A 166 9.77 0.74 -14.66
CA GLU A 166 10.53 0.19 -13.54
C GLU A 166 9.77 -0.98 -12.91
N LEU A 167 8.47 -0.84 -12.63
CA LEU A 167 7.68 -1.93 -12.06
C LEU A 167 7.54 -3.12 -13.03
N TYR A 168 7.44 -2.86 -14.34
CA TYR A 168 7.43 -3.92 -15.34
C TYR A 168 8.76 -4.69 -15.35
N GLN A 169 9.90 -3.99 -15.35
CA GLN A 169 11.21 -4.63 -15.34
C GLN A 169 11.40 -5.46 -14.06
N ASP A 170 10.99 -4.93 -12.91
CA ASP A 170 11.02 -5.63 -11.63
C ASP A 170 10.23 -6.95 -11.66
N LEU A 171 9.04 -6.92 -12.26
CA LEU A 171 8.22 -8.13 -12.43
C LEU A 171 8.94 -9.17 -13.30
N MET A 172 9.56 -8.74 -14.40
CA MET A 172 10.30 -9.63 -15.29
C MET A 172 11.54 -10.23 -14.61
N ASP A 173 12.29 -9.41 -13.87
CA ASP A 173 13.46 -9.84 -13.11
C ASP A 173 13.06 -10.86 -12.01
N PHE A 174 11.97 -10.59 -11.29
CA PHE A 174 11.42 -11.53 -10.31
C PHE A 174 10.99 -12.86 -10.95
N ILE A 175 10.26 -12.82 -12.07
CA ILE A 175 9.83 -14.03 -12.80
C ILE A 175 11.06 -14.84 -13.21
N GLY A 176 12.12 -14.20 -13.69
CA GLY A 176 13.37 -14.87 -14.08
C GLY A 176 14.05 -15.66 -12.95
N VAL A 177 13.83 -15.26 -11.69
CA VAL A 177 14.37 -15.96 -10.51
C VAL A 177 13.37 -16.94 -9.90
N ALA A 178 12.08 -16.61 -9.91
CA ALA A 178 11.03 -17.37 -9.23
C ALA A 178 10.44 -18.51 -10.07
N TRP A 179 10.39 -18.35 -11.40
CA TRP A 179 9.83 -19.33 -12.30
C TRP A 179 10.91 -20.32 -12.76
N LYS A 180 10.92 -21.50 -12.15
CA LYS A 180 11.76 -22.62 -12.62
C LYS A 180 11.00 -23.32 -13.75
N ALA A 181 11.52 -23.21 -14.97
CA ALA A 181 11.02 -23.93 -16.14
C ALA A 181 11.20 -25.45 -16.00
#